data_AF-A3ILF4-F1
#
_entry.id   AF-A3ILF4-F1
#
_cell.length_a   1.000
_cell.length_b   1.000
_cell.length_c   1.000
_cell.angle_alpha   90.00
_cell.angle_beta   90.00
_cell.angle_gamma   90.00
#
_symmetry.space_group_name_H-M   'P 1'
#
loop_
_entity.id
_entity.type
_entity.pdbx_description
1 polymer ?
#
loop_
_entity_poly.entity_id
_entity_poly.type
_entity_poly.pdbx_seq_one_letter_code
_entity_poly.pdbx_strand_id
1 'polypeptide(L)'
;MKHLILGSLSVVLFSNLATPVIASEEVAKVNLQPSYGSFAQVTPVNLVQLAYRGYFSDLGIPSHGAFKQALISQKIDAEIIVRSAITKGRLSSDYISNQAYIDTVNMQLQSITYN
;
A
#
# COMPACT_ATOMS: atom_id res chain seq x y z
N MET A 1 38.98 -33.06 -2.64
CA MET A 1 38.65 -33.67 -3.95
C MET A 1 37.15 -33.66 -4.15
N LYS A 2 36.72 -33.55 -5.41
CA LYS A 2 35.34 -33.58 -5.97
C LYS A 2 34.75 -32.20 -6.29
N HIS A 3 35.16 -31.73 -7.47
CA HIS A 3 34.46 -30.73 -8.29
C HIS A 3 33.44 -31.47 -9.16
N LEU A 4 32.19 -31.02 -9.15
CA LEU A 4 31.12 -31.56 -9.97
C LEU A 4 31.02 -30.81 -11.30
N ILE A 5 30.70 -31.58 -12.32
CA ILE A 5 30.96 -31.34 -13.74
C ILE A 5 29.77 -30.64 -14.40
N LEU A 6 30.14 -29.69 -15.27
CA LEU A 6 29.46 -29.16 -16.47
C LEU A 6 27.97 -29.49 -16.64
N GLY A 7 27.12 -28.47 -16.47
CA GLY A 7 25.83 -28.36 -17.14
C GLY A 7 25.95 -27.34 -18.28
N SER A 8 25.63 -27.77 -19.50
CA SER A 8 25.75 -26.97 -20.73
C SER A 8 24.79 -25.79 -20.76
N LEU A 9 25.34 -24.61 -21.00
CA LEU A 9 24.66 -23.32 -21.11
C LEU A 9 24.09 -23.15 -22.54
N SER A 10 22.79 -23.36 -22.71
CA SER A 10 22.11 -23.04 -23.98
C SER A 10 21.86 -21.54 -24.08
N VAL A 11 22.74 -20.84 -24.81
CA VAL A 11 22.51 -19.45 -25.23
C VAL A 11 21.78 -19.47 -26.57
N VAL A 12 20.50 -19.13 -26.56
CA VAL A 12 19.76 -18.86 -27.80
C VAL A 12 19.75 -17.35 -28.02
N LEU A 13 20.63 -16.88 -28.90
CA LEU A 13 20.62 -15.51 -29.41
C LEU A 13 19.64 -15.42 -30.59
N PHE A 14 18.42 -14.96 -30.33
CA PHE A 14 17.57 -14.45 -31.42
C PHE A 14 17.59 -12.91 -31.38
N SER A 15 18.48 -12.39 -32.21
CA SER A 15 18.54 -11.00 -32.64
C SER A 15 17.32 -10.67 -33.49
N ASN A 16 16.44 -9.79 -32.99
CA ASN A 16 15.44 -9.13 -33.82
C ASN A 16 15.79 -7.64 -33.94
N LEU A 17 15.83 -7.17 -35.19
CA LEU A 17 16.33 -5.87 -35.61
C LEU A 17 15.44 -4.74 -35.08
N ALA A 18 16.06 -3.73 -34.48
CA ALA A 18 15.40 -2.50 -34.06
C ALA A 18 15.02 -1.66 -35.30
N THR A 19 13.74 -1.32 -35.42
CA THR A 19 13.30 -0.21 -36.28
C THR A 19 13.14 1.04 -35.41
N PRO A 20 13.82 2.16 -35.71
CA PRO A 20 13.45 3.45 -35.12
C PRO A 20 12.20 3.95 -35.85
N VAL A 21 11.05 3.93 -35.19
CA VAL A 21 9.91 4.74 -35.60
C VAL A 21 10.17 6.16 -35.10
N ILE A 22 10.35 7.08 -36.05
CA ILE A 22 10.52 8.52 -35.82
C ILE A 22 9.14 9.18 -35.63
N ALA A 23 9.04 9.88 -34.50
CA ALA A 23 8.25 11.08 -34.20
C ALA A 23 6.76 11.17 -34.61
N SER A 24 5.91 11.12 -33.60
CA SER A 24 4.82 12.09 -33.43
C SER A 24 4.99 12.75 -32.08
N GLU A 25 5.58 13.94 -32.03
CA GLU A 25 5.36 14.86 -30.92
C GLU A 25 3.96 15.44 -31.07
N GLU A 26 2.95 14.63 -30.77
CA GLU A 26 1.71 15.21 -30.28
C GLU A 26 2.05 15.73 -28.89
N VAL A 27 2.30 17.04 -28.81
CA VAL A 27 2.25 17.80 -27.56
C VAL A 27 0.83 17.66 -27.02
N ALA A 28 0.56 16.52 -26.40
CA ALA A 28 -0.56 16.33 -25.52
C ALA A 28 -0.47 17.47 -24.51
N LYS A 29 -1.47 18.34 -24.54
CA LYS A 29 -1.69 19.29 -23.45
C LYS A 29 -1.61 18.49 -22.17
N VAL A 30 -0.53 18.68 -21.42
CA VAL A 30 -0.40 18.16 -20.07
C VAL A 30 -1.48 18.87 -19.28
N ASN A 31 -2.64 18.23 -19.20
CA ASN A 31 -3.57 18.53 -18.14
C ASN A 31 -2.79 18.15 -16.89
N LEU A 32 -2.28 19.15 -16.18
CA LEU A 32 -1.77 19.00 -14.83
C LEU A 32 -2.99 18.70 -13.94
N GLN A 33 -3.71 17.61 -14.19
CA GLN A 33 -4.32 16.90 -13.09
C GLN A 33 -3.16 16.57 -12.15
N PRO A 34 -3.28 16.87 -10.85
CA PRO A 34 -2.30 16.40 -9.90
C PRO A 34 -2.17 14.91 -10.14
N SER A 35 -1.00 14.48 -10.59
CA SER A 35 -0.67 13.07 -10.61
C SER A 35 -0.58 12.66 -9.14
N TYR A 36 -1.73 12.37 -8.56
CA TYR A 36 -1.85 11.60 -7.34
C TYR A 36 -1.29 10.23 -7.72
N GLY A 37 0.03 10.11 -7.70
CA GLY A 37 0.76 8.95 -8.20
C GLY A 37 0.09 7.72 -7.64
N SER A 38 -0.57 6.96 -8.53
CA SER A 38 -1.51 5.88 -8.26
C SER A 38 -1.49 5.43 -6.79
N PHE A 39 -2.18 6.16 -5.91
CA PHE A 39 -2.35 5.72 -4.54
C PHE A 39 -3.19 4.47 -4.68
N ALA A 40 -2.55 3.30 -4.63
CA ALA A 40 -3.24 2.02 -4.67
C ALA A 40 -4.33 2.12 -3.60
N GLN A 41 -5.58 2.24 -4.04
CA GLN A 41 -6.67 2.73 -3.22
C GLN A 41 -6.84 1.76 -2.06
N VAL A 42 -6.30 2.10 -0.89
CA VAL A 42 -6.32 1.19 0.26
C VAL A 42 -7.74 1.18 0.77
N THR A 43 -8.43 0.06 0.57
CA THR A 43 -9.78 -0.12 1.09
C THR A 43 -9.76 -0.07 2.63
N PRO A 44 -10.85 0.33 3.28
CA PRO A 44 -10.92 0.36 4.75
C PRO A 44 -10.53 -0.98 5.39
N VAL A 45 -10.99 -2.10 4.81
CA VAL A 45 -10.65 -3.45 5.28
C VAL A 45 -9.15 -3.71 5.19
N ASN A 46 -8.54 -3.40 4.04
CA ASN A 46 -7.10 -3.59 3.85
C ASN A 46 -6.28 -2.68 4.78
N LEU A 47 -6.74 -1.45 5.03
CA LEU A 47 -6.10 -0.53 5.96
C LEU A 47 -6.07 -1.12 7.37
N VAL A 48 -7.21 -1.62 7.85
CA VAL A 48 -7.30 -2.23 9.17
C VAL A 48 -6.44 -3.50 9.28
N GLN A 49 -6.41 -4.33 8.23
CA GLN A 49 -5.55 -5.51 8.19
C GLN A 49 -4.05 -5.14 8.23
N LEU A 50 -3.64 -4.08 7.53
CA LEU A 50 -2.28 -3.56 7.61
C LEU A 50 -1.95 -3.09 9.04
N ALA A 51 -2.86 -2.34 9.66
CA ALA A 51 -2.70 -1.87 11.04
C ALA A 51 -2.55 -3.05 12.02
N TYR A 52 -3.47 -4.01 11.95
CA TYR A 52 -3.48 -5.20 12.80
C TYR A 52 -2.18 -6.01 12.67
N ARG A 53 -1.63 -6.13 11.45
CA ARG A 53 -0.39 -6.86 11.15
C ARG A 53 0.88 -6.11 11.58
N GLY A 54 0.76 -4.88 12.08
CA GLY A 54 1.90 -4.10 12.57
C GLY A 54 2.57 -3.22 11.51
N TYR A 55 1.88 -2.90 10.41
CA TYR A 55 2.43 -2.01 9.39
C TYR A 55 2.73 -0.59 9.94
N PHE A 56 2.06 -0.19 11.01
CA PHE A 56 2.22 1.10 11.68
C PHE A 56 2.98 1.01 13.01
N SER A 57 3.71 -0.07 13.27
CA SER A 57 4.40 -0.26 14.55
C SER A 57 5.54 0.72 14.82
N ASP A 58 6.17 1.24 13.77
CA ASP A 58 7.13 2.35 13.88
C ASP A 58 6.48 3.69 14.24
N LEU A 59 5.14 3.81 14.07
CA LEU A 59 4.34 4.95 14.51
C LEU A 59 3.73 4.71 15.91
N GLY A 60 4.17 3.67 16.62
CA GLY A 60 3.70 3.34 17.96
C GLY A 60 2.38 2.59 18.01
N ILE A 61 1.82 2.16 16.87
CA ILE A 61 0.61 1.33 16.84
C ILE A 61 1.00 -0.15 17.05
N PRO A 62 0.58 -0.78 18.17
CA PRO A 62 0.90 -2.19 18.42
C PRO A 62 0.21 -3.10 17.40
N SER A 63 0.66 -4.34 17.28
CA SER A 63 0.08 -5.33 16.36
C SER A 63 -0.69 -6.44 17.11
N HIS A 64 -1.48 -7.24 16.39
CA HIS A 64 -2.13 -8.46 16.86
C HIS A 64 -2.90 -8.29 18.19
N GLY A 65 -2.60 -9.09 19.21
CA GLY A 65 -3.27 -9.02 20.51
C GLY A 65 -3.14 -7.66 21.18
N ALA A 66 -1.96 -7.03 21.08
CA ALA A 66 -1.72 -5.71 21.64
C ALA A 66 -2.47 -4.60 20.87
N PHE A 67 -2.70 -4.77 19.56
CA PHE A 67 -3.61 -3.91 18.78
C PHE A 67 -5.03 -3.93 19.34
N LYS A 68 -5.58 -5.12 19.62
CA LYS A 68 -6.91 -5.25 20.22
C LYS A 68 -6.99 -4.59 21.60
N GLN A 69 -5.98 -4.79 22.44
CA GLN A 69 -5.92 -4.13 23.75
C GLN A 69 -5.84 -2.61 23.63
N ALA A 70 -5.11 -2.10 22.64
CA ALA A 70 -5.04 -0.66 22.38
C ALA A 70 -6.38 -0.08 21.90
N LEU A 71 -7.16 -0.82 21.09
CA LEU A 71 -8.53 -0.43 20.72
C LEU A 71 -9.47 -0.42 21.92
N ILE A 72 -9.46 -1.48 22.74
CA ILE A 72 -10.31 -1.59 23.94
C ILE A 72 -10.00 -0.47 24.94
N SER A 73 -8.72 -0.15 25.12
CA SER A 73 -8.27 0.94 25.99
C SER A 73 -8.33 2.33 25.35
N GLN A 74 -8.89 2.45 24.14
CA GLN A 74 -9.04 3.70 23.39
C GLN A 74 -7.71 4.45 23.15
N LYS A 75 -6.59 3.73 23.17
CA LYS A 75 -5.26 4.28 22.86
C LYS A 75 -5.07 4.49 21.35
N ILE A 76 -5.80 3.74 20.54
CA ILE A 76 -5.85 3.89 19.10
C ILE A 76 -7.32 3.87 18.66
N ASP A 77 -7.64 4.64 17.61
CA ASP A 77 -8.97 4.74 17.02
C ASP A 77 -8.88 4.81 15.49
N ALA A 78 -10.03 4.90 14.81
CA ALA A 78 -10.09 4.97 13.35
C ALA A 78 -9.30 6.16 12.79
N GLU A 79 -9.35 7.32 13.46
CA GLU A 79 -8.68 8.53 13.00
C GLU A 79 -7.15 8.38 13.07
N ILE A 80 -6.62 7.82 14.16
CA ILE A 80 -5.20 7.50 14.33
C ILE A 80 -4.71 6.54 13.25
N ILE A 81 -5.51 5.51 12.91
CA ILE A 81 -5.15 4.56 11.85
C ILE A 81 -5.13 5.25 10.47
N VAL A 82 -6.13 6.09 10.16
CA VAL A 82 -6.19 6.84 8.89
C VAL A 82 -5.03 7.84 8.77
N ARG A 83 -4.72 8.59 9.84
CA ARG A 83 -3.56 9.50 9.88
C ARG A 83 -2.24 8.75 9.71
N SER A 84 -2.12 7.56 10.29
CA SER A 84 -0.95 6.71 10.13
C SER A 84 -0.80 6.22 8.69
N ALA A 85 -1.91 5.90 8.01
CA ALA A 85 -1.91 5.55 6.59
C ALA A 85 -1.44 6.71 5.70
N ILE A 86 -1.91 7.92 5.98
CA ILE A 86 -1.51 9.14 5.28
C ILE A 86 -0.02 9.41 5.50
N THR A 87 0.45 9.30 6.74
CA THR A 87 1.86 9.47 7.11
C THR A 87 2.77 8.49 6.37
N LYS A 88 2.31 7.25 6.15
CA LYS A 88 3.01 6.22 5.38
C LYS A 88 2.88 6.36 3.86
N GLY A 89 2.19 7.39 3.37
CA GLY A 89 1.92 7.57 1.94
C GLY A 89 1.00 6.51 1.33
N ARG A 90 0.25 5.78 2.16
CA ARG A 90 -0.71 4.73 1.73
C ARG A 90 -2.08 5.29 1.39
N LEU A 91 -2.37 6.52 1.83
CA LEU A 91 -3.66 7.17 1.66
C LEU A 91 -3.46 8.66 1.38
N SER A 92 -4.29 9.25 0.50
CA SER A 92 -4.30 10.71 0.31
C SER A 92 -4.81 11.40 1.57
N SER A 93 -4.34 12.63 1.82
CA SER A 93 -4.83 13.47 2.91
C SER A 93 -6.34 13.70 2.86
N ASP A 94 -6.95 13.65 1.68
CA ASP A 94 -8.39 13.89 1.46
C ASP A 94 -9.29 12.92 2.23
N TYR A 95 -8.75 11.74 2.57
CA TYR A 95 -9.50 10.72 3.31
C TYR A 95 -9.68 11.05 4.79
N ILE A 96 -8.94 12.01 5.35
CA ILE A 96 -9.19 12.47 6.74
C ILE A 96 -10.52 13.21 6.88
N SER A 97 -11.02 13.79 5.79
CA SER A 97 -12.34 14.45 5.73
C SER A 97 -13.43 13.54 5.16
N ASN A 98 -13.10 12.31 4.76
CA ASN A 98 -14.06 11.38 4.20
C ASN A 98 -14.74 10.57 5.32
N GLN A 99 -15.86 11.09 5.82
CA GLN A 99 -16.58 10.47 6.93
C GLN A 99 -17.01 9.03 6.62
N ALA A 100 -17.49 8.77 5.40
CA ALA A 100 -17.91 7.42 5.00
C ALA A 100 -16.74 6.41 5.06
N TYR A 101 -15.54 6.84 4.70
CA TYR A 101 -14.34 6.01 4.81
C TYR A 101 -13.99 5.76 6.28
N ILE A 102 -13.97 6.80 7.11
CA ILE A 102 -13.66 6.70 8.55
C ILE A 102 -14.66 5.80 9.27
N ASP A 103 -15.95 5.94 8.98
CA ASP A 103 -17.01 5.11 9.56
C ASP A 103 -16.82 3.64 9.18
N THR A 104 -16.43 3.36 7.93
CA THR A 104 -16.15 2.00 7.49
C THR A 104 -14.92 1.41 8.18
N VAL A 105 -13.87 2.21 8.38
CA VAL A 105 -12.70 1.82 9.18
C VAL A 105 -13.13 1.50 10.62
N ASN A 106 -13.94 2.37 11.23
CA ASN A 106 -14.43 2.19 12.60
C ASN A 106 -15.25 0.90 12.76
N MET A 107 -16.20 0.63 11.85
CA MET A 107 -16.96 -0.62 11.84
C MET A 107 -16.05 -1.85 11.77
N GLN A 108 -15.02 -1.80 10.92
CA GLN A 108 -14.06 -2.89 10.78
C GLN A 108 -13.18 -3.07 12.03
N LEU A 109 -12.78 -1.99 12.71
CA LEU A 109 -12.05 -2.04 13.97
C LEU A 109 -12.89 -2.64 15.10
N GLN A 110 -14.17 -2.27 15.18
CA GLN A 110 -15.11 -2.87 16.14
C GLN A 110 -15.29 -4.36 15.89
N SER A 111 -15.43 -4.78 14.64
CA SER A 111 -15.52 -6.20 14.27
C SER A 111 -14.35 -7.02 14.78
N ILE A 112 -13.11 -6.51 14.71
CA ILE A 112 -11.90 -7.19 15.21
C ILE A 112 -11.79 -7.14 16.74
N THR A 113 -12.39 -6.12 17.36
CA THR A 113 -12.36 -5.95 18.82
C THR A 113 -13.28 -6.96 19.52
N TYR A 114 -14.44 -7.24 18.91
CA TYR A 114 -15.49 -8.07 19.51
C TYR A 114 -15.66 -9.47 18.86
N ASN A 115 -14.79 -9.85 17.91
CA ASN A 115 -14.60 -11.25 17.45
C ASN A 115 -13.35 -11.88 18.09
#